data_AF-A0A1E1WDM2-F1
#
_entry.id   AF-A0A1E1WDM2-F1
#
_cell.length_a   1.000
_cell.length_b   1.000
_cell.length_c   1.000
_cell.angle_alpha   90.00
_cell.angle_beta   90.00
_cell.angle_gamma   90.00
#
_symmetry.space_group_name_H-M   'P 1'
#
loop_
_entity.id
_entity.type
_entity.pdbx_description
1 polymer ?
#
loop_
_entity_poly.entity_id
_entity_poly.type
_entity_poly.pdbx_seq_one_letter_code
_entity_poly.pdbx_strand_id
1 'polypeptide(L)'
;EDKRMRPLRLRKKIYEFFTAPITKFWADSIAYILFLLMFTYTVLVKMDLTPSWPEIYSICYILTFLCEKIREIITSEPVAIRHKFSVWAWNMWNTYDAGFIIFFLVGLTLRLRASSMDVGRVIYCVDIIYWYLRILNILGVNKYLGPLVTMMGKMVKNMIYFVVLLLVVLMSFGVARQAILYPDEDASWSLIREVF
;
A
#
# COMPACT_ATOMS: atom_id res chain seq x y z
N GLU A 1 28.68 39.17 -16.89
CA GLU A 1 27.78 37.99 -17.01
C GLU A 1 28.50 36.63 -17.18
N ASP A 2 29.83 36.56 -17.13
CA ASP A 2 30.59 35.37 -17.60
C ASP A 2 30.83 34.24 -16.55
N LYS A 3 30.30 34.37 -15.32
CA LYS A 3 30.48 33.35 -14.26
C LYS A 3 29.55 32.14 -14.40
N ARG A 4 28.53 32.21 -15.26
CA ARG A 4 27.55 31.11 -15.48
C ARG A 4 28.02 30.02 -16.46
N MET A 5 29.07 30.28 -17.26
CA MET A 5 29.51 29.36 -18.32
C MET A 5 30.80 28.59 -18.00
N ARG A 6 31.17 28.44 -16.72
CA ARG A 6 32.32 27.59 -16.36
C ARG A 6 31.88 26.12 -16.28
N PRO A 7 32.57 25.18 -16.96
CA PRO A 7 32.27 23.77 -16.81
C PRO A 7 32.42 23.37 -15.34
N LEU A 8 31.36 22.75 -14.80
CA LEU A 8 31.33 22.31 -13.40
C LEU A 8 32.36 21.19 -13.18
N ARG A 9 33.04 21.21 -12.02
CA ARG A 9 33.89 20.10 -11.60
C ARG A 9 33.08 18.80 -11.55
N LEU A 10 33.67 17.67 -11.94
CA LEU A 10 32.98 16.37 -12.05
C LEU A 10 32.17 16.00 -10.78
N ARG A 11 32.74 16.24 -9.59
CA ARG A 11 32.07 16.02 -8.30
C ARG A 11 30.80 16.87 -8.12
N LYS A 12 30.85 18.14 -8.54
CA LYS A 12 29.71 19.05 -8.46
C LYS A 12 28.64 18.66 -9.48
N LYS A 13 29.04 18.18 -10.66
CA LYS A 13 28.12 17.65 -11.68
C LYS A 13 27.36 16.40 -11.18
N ILE A 14 28.06 15.47 -10.51
CA ILE A 14 27.43 14.27 -9.92
C ILE A 14 26.48 14.67 -8.79
N TYR A 15 26.88 15.59 -7.91
CA TYR A 15 26.02 16.09 -6.83
C TYR A 15 24.76 16.77 -7.36
N GLU A 16 24.90 17.67 -8.34
CA GLU A 16 23.75 18.34 -8.98
C GLU A 16 22.85 17.34 -9.71
N PHE A 17 23.41 16.28 -10.30
CA PHE A 17 22.64 15.21 -10.92
C PHE A 17 21.79 14.44 -9.90
N PHE A 18 22.35 13.97 -8.79
CA PHE A 18 21.59 13.22 -7.77
C PHE A 18 20.67 14.10 -6.91
N THR A 19 20.90 15.41 -6.88
CA THR A 19 19.99 16.35 -6.18
C THR A 19 18.78 16.74 -7.00
N ALA A 20 18.81 16.51 -8.33
CA ALA A 20 17.69 16.79 -9.22
C ALA A 20 16.42 16.00 -8.85
N PRO A 21 15.22 16.59 -9.02
CA PRO A 21 13.97 15.95 -8.63
C PRO A 21 13.65 14.70 -9.46
N ILE A 22 13.99 14.70 -10.75
CA ILE A 22 13.74 13.55 -11.64
C ILE A 22 14.60 12.33 -11.29
N THR A 23 15.86 12.54 -10.91
CA THR A 23 16.76 11.44 -10.53
C THR A 23 16.37 10.86 -9.18
N LYS A 24 15.96 11.71 -8.22
CA LYS A 24 15.38 11.25 -6.94
C LYS A 24 14.13 10.42 -7.16
N PHE A 25 13.22 10.86 -8.03
CA PHE A 25 12.00 10.12 -8.35
C PHE A 25 12.31 8.72 -8.93
N TRP A 26 13.22 8.61 -9.89
CA TRP A 26 13.60 7.32 -10.46
C TRP A 26 14.33 6.41 -9.46
N ALA A 27 15.21 6.98 -8.63
CA ALA A 27 15.89 6.23 -7.58
C ALA A 27 14.90 5.67 -6.55
N ASP A 28 13.94 6.49 -6.12
CA ASP A 28 12.86 6.09 -5.21
C ASP A 28 11.98 5.00 -5.85
N SER A 29 11.60 5.18 -7.13
CA SER A 29 10.81 4.20 -7.88
C SER A 29 11.52 2.85 -8.01
N ILE A 30 12.81 2.85 -8.35
CA ILE A 30 13.61 1.63 -8.46
C ILE A 30 13.74 0.95 -7.09
N ALA A 31 14.01 1.72 -6.03
CA ALA A 31 14.08 1.19 -4.67
C ALA A 31 12.74 0.57 -4.23
N TYR A 32 11.61 1.20 -4.61
CA TYR A 32 10.27 0.68 -4.33
C TYR A 32 9.99 -0.64 -5.06
N ILE A 33 10.36 -0.75 -6.34
CA ILE A 33 10.22 -2.00 -7.10
C ILE A 33 11.10 -3.10 -6.48
N LEU A 34 12.34 -2.79 -6.08
CA LEU A 34 13.21 -3.75 -5.41
C LEU A 34 12.62 -4.20 -4.06
N PHE A 35 12.06 -3.28 -3.28
CA PHE A 35 11.32 -3.58 -2.06
C PHE A 35 10.17 -4.56 -2.32
N LEU A 36 9.34 -4.31 -3.32
CA LEU A 36 8.23 -5.21 -3.66
C LEU A 36 8.71 -6.60 -4.07
N LEU A 37 9.79 -6.69 -4.85
CA LEU A 37 10.37 -7.98 -5.24
C LEU A 37 10.87 -8.77 -4.02
N MET A 38 11.61 -8.11 -3.12
CA MET A 38 12.11 -8.74 -1.90
C MET A 38 10.98 -9.12 -0.94
N PHE A 39 9.95 -8.29 -0.83
CA PHE A 39 8.80 -8.58 0.03
C PHE A 39 7.95 -9.73 -0.53
N THR A 40 7.78 -9.78 -1.86
CA THR A 40 7.13 -10.90 -2.54
C THR A 40 7.86 -12.20 -2.31
N TYR A 41 9.19 -12.18 -2.43
CA TYR A 41 10.01 -13.35 -2.11
C TYR A 41 9.80 -13.80 -0.66
N THR A 42 9.81 -12.85 0.28
CA THR A 42 9.60 -13.10 1.72
C THR A 42 8.25 -13.76 2.02
N VAL A 43 7.18 -13.33 1.33
CA VAL A 43 5.82 -13.85 1.53
C VAL A 43 5.61 -15.21 0.85
N LEU A 44 6.16 -15.39 -0.36
CA LEU A 44 5.93 -16.57 -1.19
C LEU A 44 6.80 -17.76 -0.77
N VAL A 45 8.06 -17.51 -0.39
CA VAL A 45 8.99 -18.54 0.06
C VAL A 45 8.73 -18.88 1.52
N LYS A 46 9.10 -20.10 1.92
CA LYS A 46 8.96 -20.58 3.29
C LYS A 46 9.66 -19.61 4.26
N MET A 47 8.93 -19.12 5.25
CA MET A 47 9.48 -18.34 6.35
C MET A 47 10.11 -19.27 7.39
N ASP A 48 11.41 -19.15 7.59
CA ASP A 48 12.13 -19.83 8.68
C ASP A 48 12.02 -19.02 9.99
N LEU A 49 12.31 -19.64 11.14
CA LEU A 49 12.20 -18.96 12.44
C LEU A 49 12.97 -17.63 12.48
N THR A 50 14.18 -17.64 11.91
CA THR A 50 15.04 -16.46 11.79
C THR A 50 14.70 -15.66 10.54
N PRO A 51 14.64 -14.32 10.63
CA PRO A 51 14.32 -13.50 9.48
C PRO A 51 15.40 -13.63 8.39
N SER A 52 14.95 -13.88 7.17
CA SER A 52 15.83 -13.99 6.00
C SER A 52 16.37 -12.61 5.59
N TRP A 53 17.47 -12.57 4.84
CA TRP A 53 18.00 -11.29 4.32
C TRP A 53 16.97 -10.45 3.53
N PRO A 54 16.13 -11.03 2.66
CA PRO A 54 15.03 -10.31 2.01
C PRO A 54 14.00 -9.73 2.99
N GLU A 55 13.66 -10.48 4.05
CA GLU A 55 12.73 -10.03 5.09
C GLU A 55 13.31 -8.84 5.85
N ILE A 56 14.59 -8.91 6.24
CA ILE A 56 15.30 -7.81 6.91
C ILE A 56 15.33 -6.57 6.01
N TYR A 57 15.60 -6.74 4.70
CA TYR A 57 15.57 -5.63 3.75
C TYR A 57 14.19 -4.97 3.69
N SER A 58 13.11 -5.76 3.59
CA SER A 58 11.74 -5.25 3.58
C SER A 58 11.39 -4.50 4.88
N ILE A 59 11.80 -5.04 6.05
CA ILE A 59 11.60 -4.37 7.34
C ILE A 59 12.32 -3.02 7.37
N CYS A 60 13.60 -2.98 7.00
CA CYS A 60 14.39 -1.75 6.94
C CYS A 60 13.77 -0.73 5.98
N TYR A 61 13.24 -1.18 4.85
CA TYR A 61 12.56 -0.32 3.88
C TYR A 61 11.31 0.33 4.49
N ILE A 62 10.43 -0.46 5.11
CA ILE A 62 9.21 0.06 5.77
C ILE A 62 9.55 1.02 6.91
N LEU A 63 10.58 0.72 7.71
CA LEU A 63 11.04 1.63 8.78
C LEU A 63 11.57 2.95 8.21
N THR A 64 12.34 2.89 7.12
CA THR A 64 12.81 4.11 6.43
C THR A 64 11.63 4.91 5.89
N PHE A 65 10.64 4.23 5.33
CA PHE A 65 9.42 4.85 4.82
C PHE A 65 8.57 5.48 5.94
N LEU A 66 8.50 4.86 7.12
CA LEU A 66 7.89 5.44 8.31
C LEU A 66 8.60 6.74 8.73
N CYS A 67 9.93 6.75 8.77
CA CYS A 67 10.71 7.95 9.06
C CYS A 67 10.42 9.08 8.06
N GLU A 68 10.31 8.76 6.77
CA GLU A 68 9.93 9.73 5.74
C GLU A 68 8.52 10.29 5.96
N LYS A 69 7.55 9.47 6.37
CA LYS A 69 6.19 9.92 6.70
C LYS A 69 6.17 10.81 7.94
N ILE A 70 6.97 10.49 8.96
CA ILE A 70 7.15 11.37 10.14
C ILE A 70 7.77 12.71 9.72
N ARG A 71 8.80 12.70 8.86
CA ARG A 71 9.44 13.91 8.31
C ARG A 71 8.45 14.76 7.52
N GLU A 72 7.57 14.14 6.74
CA GLU A 72 6.49 14.81 5.98
C GLU A 72 5.54 15.54 6.93
N ILE A 73 5.09 14.88 8.00
CA ILE A 73 4.21 15.49 9.01
C ILE A 73 4.89 16.67 9.70
N ILE A 74 6.16 16.54 10.09
CA ILE A 74 6.91 17.60 10.78
C ILE A 74 7.11 18.82 9.87
N THR A 75 7.36 18.62 8.57
CA THR A 75 7.65 19.70 7.61
C THR A 75 6.39 20.44 7.14
N SER A 76 5.18 19.95 7.45
CA SER A 76 3.93 20.61 7.06
C SER A 76 3.76 22.01 7.67
N GLU A 77 3.13 22.91 6.91
CA GLU A 77 3.06 24.37 7.11
C GLU A 77 2.40 24.89 8.42
N PRO A 78 1.37 24.26 9.03
CA PRO A 78 0.70 24.81 10.22
C PRO A 78 1.56 24.73 11.50
N VAL A 79 1.70 25.79 12.31
CA VAL A 79 2.57 25.75 13.52
C VAL A 79 2.09 24.75 14.59
N ALA A 80 0.78 24.50 14.70
CA ALA A 80 0.19 23.61 15.70
C ALA A 80 0.12 22.15 15.24
N ILE A 81 0.67 21.23 16.05
CA ILE A 81 0.80 19.79 15.73
C ILE A 81 -0.54 19.11 15.38
N ARG A 82 -1.63 19.49 16.06
CA ARG A 82 -2.97 18.94 15.77
C ARG A 82 -3.49 19.38 14.40
N HIS A 83 -3.23 20.62 14.01
CA HIS A 83 -3.60 21.13 12.70
C HIS A 83 -2.70 20.53 11.60
N LYS A 84 -1.41 20.29 11.87
CA LYS A 84 -0.50 19.55 10.96
C LYS A 84 -1.03 18.16 10.63
N PHE A 85 -1.36 17.37 11.65
CA PHE A 85 -1.86 16.02 11.45
C PHE A 85 -3.19 16.00 10.70
N SER A 86 -4.10 16.93 11.02
CA SER A 86 -5.37 17.04 10.31
C SER A 86 -5.15 17.34 8.83
N VAL A 87 -4.36 18.35 8.48
CA VAL A 87 -4.05 18.72 7.08
C VAL A 87 -3.37 17.57 6.34
N TRP A 88 -2.45 16.85 6.99
CA TRP A 88 -1.78 15.70 6.40
C TRP A 88 -2.74 14.52 6.16
N ALA A 89 -3.66 14.26 7.08
CA ALA A 89 -4.64 13.17 7.01
C ALA A 89 -5.78 13.41 5.99
N TRP A 90 -5.97 14.65 5.53
CA TRP A 90 -6.91 14.97 4.43
C TRP A 90 -6.54 14.27 3.12
N ASN A 91 -5.24 14.00 2.90
CA ASN A 91 -4.84 13.18 1.77
C ASN A 91 -5.07 11.70 2.09
N MET A 92 -6.05 11.10 1.43
CA MET A 92 -6.44 9.70 1.63
C MET A 92 -5.24 8.74 1.50
N TRP A 93 -4.34 8.98 0.54
CA TRP A 93 -3.15 8.15 0.35
C TRP A 93 -2.21 8.15 1.56
N ASN A 94 -2.04 9.31 2.21
CA ASN A 94 -1.19 9.43 3.38
C ASN A 94 -1.78 8.69 4.58
N THR A 95 -3.10 8.77 4.76
CA THR A 95 -3.81 8.03 5.81
C THR A 95 -3.72 6.52 5.60
N TYR A 96 -3.92 6.02 4.37
CA TYR A 96 -3.72 4.61 4.06
C TYR A 96 -2.26 4.17 4.27
N ASP A 97 -1.29 4.96 3.81
CA ASP A 97 0.14 4.67 3.99
C ASP A 97 0.48 4.48 5.49
N ALA A 98 0.05 5.39 6.37
CA ALA A 98 0.30 5.23 7.80
C ALA A 98 -0.45 4.04 8.42
N GLY A 99 -1.69 3.80 8.00
CA GLY A 99 -2.47 2.65 8.47
C GLY A 99 -1.77 1.33 8.16
N PHE A 100 -1.32 1.14 6.93
CA PHE A 100 -0.62 -0.07 6.51
C PHE A 100 0.80 -0.18 7.07
N ILE A 101 1.51 0.92 7.31
CA ILE A 101 2.78 0.88 8.07
C ILE A 101 2.55 0.34 9.49
N ILE A 102 1.53 0.82 10.20
CA ILE A 102 1.20 0.33 11.55
C ILE A 102 0.79 -1.14 11.49
N PHE A 103 -0.01 -1.52 10.49
CA PHE A 103 -0.42 -2.90 10.27
C PHE A 103 0.78 -3.84 10.05
N PHE A 104 1.76 -3.42 9.25
CA PHE A 104 3.03 -4.12 9.05
C PHE A 104 3.81 -4.26 10.37
N LEU A 105 3.91 -3.19 11.18
CA LEU A 105 4.60 -3.25 12.47
C LEU A 105 3.93 -4.23 13.45
N VAL A 106 2.60 -4.28 13.47
CA VAL A 106 1.86 -5.30 14.25
C VAL A 106 2.19 -6.70 13.73
N GLY A 107 2.17 -6.90 12.41
CA GLY A 107 2.60 -8.16 11.79
C GLY A 107 4.01 -8.57 12.18
N LEU A 108 4.95 -7.63 12.18
CA LEU A 108 6.35 -7.84 12.58
C LEU A 108 6.46 -8.27 14.05
N THR A 109 5.74 -7.60 14.96
CA THR A 109 5.77 -7.99 16.39
C THR A 109 5.23 -9.41 16.62
N LEU A 110 4.18 -9.80 15.89
CA LEU A 110 3.60 -11.15 15.95
C LEU A 110 4.51 -12.20 15.30
N ARG A 111 5.20 -11.81 14.22
CA ARG A 111 6.17 -12.64 13.49
C ARG A 111 7.42 -12.97 14.30
N LEU A 112 7.87 -12.03 15.15
CA LEU A 112 9.02 -12.24 16.05
C LEU A 112 8.70 -13.19 17.22
N ARG A 113 7.41 -13.42 17.50
CA ARG A 113 6.97 -14.32 18.57
C ARG A 113 6.68 -15.72 18.00
N ALA A 114 7.45 -16.72 18.45
CA ALA A 114 7.36 -18.09 17.96
C ALA A 114 5.94 -18.70 18.05
N SER A 115 5.15 -18.32 19.05
CA SER A 115 3.77 -18.83 19.23
C SER A 115 2.74 -18.26 18.26
N SER A 116 3.02 -17.12 17.61
CA SER A 116 2.07 -16.40 16.73
C SER A 116 2.63 -16.14 15.33
N MET A 117 3.65 -16.90 14.93
CA MET A 117 4.36 -16.72 13.68
C MET A 117 3.43 -16.86 12.46
N ASP A 118 2.50 -17.81 12.49
CA ASP A 118 1.53 -18.04 11.41
C ASP A 118 0.61 -16.82 11.20
N VAL A 119 0.17 -16.20 12.30
CA VAL A 119 -0.65 -14.98 12.24
C VAL A 119 0.15 -13.81 11.67
N GLY A 120 1.42 -13.66 12.08
CA GLY A 120 2.32 -12.65 11.50
C GLY A 120 2.51 -12.82 9.99
N ARG A 121 2.64 -14.08 9.52
CA ARG A 121 2.72 -14.39 8.09
C ARG A 121 1.46 -14.01 7.34
N VAL A 122 0.28 -14.33 7.87
CA VAL A 122 -1.00 -13.93 7.26
C VAL A 122 -1.12 -12.41 7.14
N ILE A 123 -0.68 -11.67 8.17
CA ILE A 123 -0.65 -10.22 8.13
C ILE A 123 0.25 -9.72 6.99
N TYR A 124 1.46 -10.28 6.82
CA TYR A 124 2.33 -9.91 5.69
C TYR A 124 1.69 -10.23 4.32
N CYS A 125 0.99 -11.36 4.19
CA CYS A 125 0.29 -11.73 2.96
C CYS A 125 -0.82 -10.74 2.58
N VAL A 126 -1.52 -10.17 3.57
CA VAL A 126 -2.55 -9.16 3.32
C VAL A 126 -1.92 -7.80 3.09
N ASP A 127 -0.88 -7.47 3.83
CA ASP A 127 -0.18 -6.19 3.79
C ASP A 127 0.49 -5.93 2.42
N ILE A 128 1.11 -6.95 1.81
CA ILE A 128 1.74 -6.82 0.48
C ILE A 128 0.75 -6.38 -0.61
N ILE A 129 -0.54 -6.70 -0.48
CA ILE A 129 -1.57 -6.27 -1.44
C ILE A 129 -1.62 -4.73 -1.50
N TYR A 130 -1.57 -4.06 -0.35
CA TYR A 130 -1.56 -2.60 -0.30
C TYR A 130 -0.32 -2.00 -0.95
N TRP A 131 0.85 -2.55 -0.65
CA TRP A 131 2.10 -2.08 -1.27
C TRP A 131 2.09 -2.25 -2.80
N TYR A 132 1.46 -3.29 -3.32
CA TYR A 132 1.22 -3.38 -4.77
C TYR A 132 0.28 -2.29 -5.29
N LEU A 133 -0.86 -2.04 -4.61
CA LEU A 133 -1.80 -0.98 -5.00
C LEU A 133 -1.14 0.40 -4.99
N ARG A 134 -0.20 0.64 -4.07
CA ARG A 134 0.53 1.90 -3.97
C ARG A 134 1.45 2.19 -5.18
N ILE A 135 1.76 1.22 -6.04
CA ILE A 135 2.41 1.47 -7.35
C ILE A 135 1.59 2.47 -8.17
N LEU A 136 0.25 2.46 -8.06
CA LEU A 136 -0.62 3.40 -8.76
C LEU A 136 -0.27 4.87 -8.48
N ASN A 137 0.25 5.17 -7.29
CA ASN A 137 0.68 6.53 -6.92
C ASN A 137 1.94 6.94 -7.72
N ILE A 138 2.88 6.02 -7.94
CA ILE A 138 4.07 6.26 -8.78
C ILE A 138 3.67 6.44 -10.25
N LEU A 139 2.77 5.58 -10.75
CA LEU A 139 2.23 5.71 -12.11
C LEU A 139 1.43 7.00 -12.31
N GLY A 140 0.85 7.53 -11.22
CA GLY A 140 0.14 8.80 -11.16
C GLY A 140 0.97 10.00 -11.64
N VAL A 141 2.28 9.96 -11.44
CA VAL A 141 3.21 11.05 -11.80
C VAL A 141 3.49 11.07 -13.32
N ASN A 142 3.30 9.94 -14.01
CA ASN A 142 3.58 9.85 -15.43
C ASN A 142 2.55 10.62 -16.26
N LYS A 143 3.00 11.37 -17.28
CA LYS A 143 2.16 12.22 -18.14
C LYS A 143 0.99 11.48 -18.78
N TYR A 144 1.20 10.22 -19.15
CA TYR A 144 0.20 9.40 -19.85
C TYR A 144 -0.65 8.55 -18.90
N LEU A 145 -0.03 7.97 -17.86
CA LEU A 145 -0.72 7.06 -16.94
C LEU A 145 -1.46 7.79 -15.81
N GLY A 146 -1.02 8.99 -15.42
CA GLY A 146 -1.67 9.78 -14.38
C GLY A 146 -3.15 10.08 -14.63
N PRO A 147 -3.51 10.60 -15.83
CA PRO A 147 -4.91 10.78 -16.20
C PRO A 147 -5.69 9.46 -16.19
N LEU A 148 -5.08 8.36 -16.65
CA LEU A 148 -5.72 7.04 -16.69
C LEU A 148 -6.07 6.54 -15.28
N VAL A 149 -5.12 6.59 -14.35
CA VAL A 149 -5.33 6.20 -12.94
C VAL A 149 -6.43 7.04 -12.29
N THR A 150 -6.42 8.36 -12.56
CA THR A 150 -7.44 9.29 -12.04
C THR A 150 -8.83 8.97 -12.60
N MET A 151 -8.93 8.66 -13.89
CA MET A 151 -10.20 8.26 -14.52
C MET A 151 -10.71 6.95 -13.92
N MET A 152 -9.85 5.94 -13.78
CA MET A 152 -10.21 4.66 -13.15
C MET A 152 -10.75 4.87 -11.73
N GLY A 153 -10.07 5.67 -10.89
CA GLY A 153 -10.54 5.95 -9.53
C GLY A 153 -11.90 6.67 -9.47
N LYS A 154 -12.20 7.54 -10.43
CA LYS A 154 -13.52 8.19 -10.55
C LYS A 154 -14.61 7.20 -10.98
N MET A 155 -14.27 6.27 -11.88
CA MET A 155 -15.20 5.24 -12.35
C MET A 155 -15.59 4.26 -11.24
N VAL A 156 -14.67 3.89 -10.34
CA VAL A 156 -14.95 2.98 -9.22
C VAL A 156 -16.10 3.49 -8.35
N LYS A 157 -16.17 4.80 -8.08
CA LYS A 157 -17.29 5.38 -7.29
C LYS A 157 -18.65 5.16 -7.95
N ASN A 158 -18.71 5.23 -9.28
CA ASN A 158 -19.94 4.97 -10.04
C ASN A 158 -20.27 3.47 -10.09
N MET A 159 -19.25 2.60 -10.10
CA MET A 159 -19.44 1.15 -10.10
C MET A 159 -20.04 0.62 -8.79
N ILE A 160 -19.83 1.29 -7.66
CA ILE A 160 -20.40 0.87 -6.36
C ILE A 160 -21.93 0.76 -6.44
N TYR A 161 -22.61 1.71 -7.10
CA TYR A 161 -24.07 1.64 -7.26
C TYR A 161 -24.52 0.41 -8.06
N PHE A 162 -23.78 0.07 -9.12
CA PHE A 162 -24.06 -1.11 -9.93
C PHE A 162 -23.82 -2.41 -9.14
N VAL A 163 -22.73 -2.48 -8.38
CA VAL A 163 -22.42 -3.65 -7.53
C VAL A 163 -23.50 -3.85 -6.47
N VAL A 164 -24.00 -2.77 -5.86
CA VAL A 164 -25.10 -2.86 -4.88
C VAL A 164 -26.38 -3.39 -5.53
N LEU A 165 -26.75 -2.87 -6.71
CA LEU A 165 -27.92 -3.36 -7.45
C LEU A 165 -27.76 -4.86 -7.78
N LEU A 166 -26.59 -5.26 -8.28
CA LEU A 166 -26.29 -6.65 -8.60
C LEU A 166 -26.40 -7.55 -7.37
N LEU A 167 -25.87 -7.11 -6.23
CA LEU A 167 -25.94 -7.86 -4.97
C LEU A 167 -27.40 -8.08 -4.53
N VAL A 168 -28.27 -7.09 -4.66
CA VAL A 168 -29.71 -7.24 -4.34
C VAL A 168 -30.38 -8.31 -5.21
N VAL A 169 -30.10 -8.30 -6.52
CA VAL A 169 -30.65 -9.29 -7.46
C VAL A 169 -30.10 -10.69 -7.16
N LEU A 170 -28.79 -10.81 -6.96
CA LEU A 170 -28.13 -12.09 -6.65
C LEU A 170 -28.63 -12.66 -5.33
N MET A 171 -28.74 -11.85 -4.27
CA MET A 171 -29.28 -12.27 -2.98
C MET A 171 -30.72 -12.76 -3.10
N SER A 172 -31.58 -12.02 -3.82
CA SER A 172 -32.99 -12.40 -4.00
C SER A 172 -33.12 -13.76 -4.66
N PHE A 173 -32.31 -14.02 -5.70
CA PHE A 173 -32.25 -15.31 -6.37
C PHE A 173 -31.63 -16.41 -5.49
N GLY A 174 -30.52 -16.11 -4.80
CA GLY A 174 -29.80 -17.04 -3.94
C GLY A 174 -30.67 -17.57 -2.80
N VAL A 175 -31.44 -16.68 -2.15
CA VAL A 175 -32.40 -17.05 -1.11
C VAL A 175 -33.49 -17.96 -1.66
N ALA A 176 -34.12 -17.59 -2.79
CA ALA A 176 -35.17 -18.40 -3.40
C ALA A 176 -34.65 -19.79 -3.81
N ARG A 177 -33.45 -19.85 -4.39
CA ARG A 177 -32.80 -21.11 -4.78
C ARG A 177 -32.54 -22.00 -3.57
N GLN A 178 -31.91 -21.48 -2.52
CA GLN A 178 -31.57 -22.26 -1.33
C GLN A 178 -32.83 -22.80 -0.64
N ALA A 179 -33.86 -21.95 -0.48
CA ALA A 179 -35.11 -22.35 0.17
C ALA A 179 -35.89 -23.44 -0.59
N ILE A 180 -35.82 -23.45 -1.93
CA ILE A 180 -36.49 -24.48 -2.74
C ILE A 180 -35.69 -25.79 -2.74
N LEU A 181 -34.35 -25.71 -2.84
CA LEU A 181 -33.52 -26.88 -3.04
C LEU A 181 -33.28 -27.66 -1.73
N TYR A 182 -33.21 -26.96 -0.60
CA TYR A 182 -32.99 -27.53 0.73
C TYR A 182 -34.11 -27.07 1.69
N PRO A 183 -35.29 -27.71 1.60
CA PRO A 183 -36.37 -27.44 2.55
C PRO A 183 -35.97 -27.88 3.97
N ASP A 184 -36.34 -27.09 4.97
CA ASP A 184 -36.15 -27.34 6.41
C ASP A 184 -34.69 -27.45 6.90
N GLU A 185 -33.78 -26.67 6.33
CA GLU A 185 -32.39 -26.60 6.78
C GLU A 185 -32.22 -25.82 8.09
N ASP A 186 -31.44 -26.35 9.03
CA ASP A 186 -31.18 -25.72 10.33
C ASP A 186 -30.38 -24.41 10.20
N ALA A 187 -30.70 -23.44 11.05
CA ALA A 187 -30.04 -22.14 11.07
C ALA A 187 -28.54 -22.27 11.37
N SER A 188 -27.71 -22.06 10.36
CA SER A 188 -26.25 -22.18 10.43
C SER A 188 -25.54 -21.04 9.71
N TRP A 189 -24.33 -20.68 10.15
CA TRP A 189 -23.52 -19.63 9.50
C TRP A 189 -23.04 -20.03 8.10
N SER A 190 -23.04 -21.33 7.78
CA SER A 190 -22.80 -21.85 6.43
C SER A 190 -23.89 -21.42 5.45
N LEU A 191 -25.14 -21.25 5.91
CA LEU A 191 -26.26 -20.88 5.07
C LEU A 191 -26.05 -19.53 4.35
N ILE A 192 -25.39 -18.57 5.02
CA ILE A 192 -25.07 -17.27 4.42
C ILE A 192 -24.09 -17.42 3.25
N ARG A 193 -23.12 -18.35 3.37
CA ARG A 193 -22.17 -18.65 2.30
C ARG A 193 -22.84 -19.37 1.13
N GLU A 194 -23.88 -20.15 1.39
CA GLU A 194 -24.58 -20.91 0.36
C GLU A 194 -25.58 -20.06 -0.41
N VAL A 195 -26.15 -19.03 0.23
CA VAL A 195 -27.02 -18.04 -0.42
C VAL A 195 -26.26 -17.10 -1.36
N PHE A 196 -25.00 -16.78 -1.06
CA PHE A 196 -24.16 -15.86 -1.84
C PHE A 196 -23.41 -16.57 -2.98
#